data_AF-A0A8T5E687-F1
#
_entry.id   AF-A0A8T5E687-F1
#
_cell.length_a   1.000
_cell.length_b   1.000
_cell.length_c   1.000
_cell.angle_alpha   90.00
_cell.angle_beta   90.00
_cell.angle_gamma   90.00
#
_symmetry.space_group_name_H-M   'P 1'
#
loop_
_entity.id
_entity.type
_entity.pdbx_description
1 polymer ?
#
loop_
_entity_poly.entity_id
_entity_poly.type
_entity_poly.pdbx_seq_one_letter_code
_entity_poly.pdbx_strand_id
1 'polypeptide(L)'
;MASIILLAIVVAVATALLGSVLIQSLVPINNLILSPVEKKCQEIANEGYKIHTLYPTSNPDELLENDMKRLLYIDDLWMKECVSVLPAESIFNIVNNVERDFSYGE
;
A
#
# COMPACT_ATOMS: atom_id res chain seq x y z
N MET A 1 11.76 -36.13 -22.01
CA MET A 1 12.60 -35.54 -20.95
C MET A 1 12.54 -34.02 -20.90
N ALA A 2 12.49 -33.29 -22.03
CA ALA A 2 12.40 -31.82 -22.05
C ALA A 2 11.18 -31.22 -21.30
N SER A 3 10.03 -31.92 -21.31
CA SER A 3 8.80 -31.43 -20.67
C SER A 3 8.85 -31.37 -19.14
N ILE A 4 9.63 -32.23 -18.49
CA ILE A 4 9.72 -32.27 -17.01
C ILE A 4 10.66 -31.16 -16.51
N ILE A 5 11.72 -30.88 -17.27
CA ILE A 5 12.68 -29.82 -16.95
C ILE A 5 11.99 -28.45 -17.07
N LEU A 6 11.20 -28.22 -18.12
CA LEU A 6 10.43 -27.00 -18.29
C LEU A 6 9.40 -26.80 -17.17
N LEU A 7 8.69 -27.86 -16.77
CA LEU A 7 7.74 -27.80 -15.67
C LEU A 7 8.42 -27.43 -14.35
N ALA A 8 9.58 -28.01 -14.06
CA ALA A 8 10.35 -27.71 -12.85
C ALA A 8 10.81 -26.25 -12.80
N ILE A 9 11.21 -25.68 -13.94
CA ILE A 9 11.59 -24.26 -14.04
C ILE A 9 10.39 -23.35 -13.77
N VAL A 10 9.24 -23.63 -14.39
CA VAL A 10 8.01 -22.85 -14.18
C VAL A 10 7.59 -22.88 -12.71
N VAL A 11 7.63 -24.06 -12.07
CA VAL A 11 7.32 -24.21 -10.64
C VAL A 11 8.30 -23.44 -9.78
N ALA A 12 9.60 -23.53 -10.05
CA ALA A 12 10.63 -22.81 -9.28
C ALA A 12 10.50 -21.28 -9.39
N VAL A 13 10.17 -20.77 -10.58
CA VAL A 13 9.96 -19.33 -10.78
C VAL A 13 8.67 -18.87 -10.09
N ALA A 14 7.59 -19.64 -10.18
CA ALA A 14 6.33 -19.32 -9.51
C ALA A 14 6.49 -19.30 -7.97
N THR A 15 7.20 -20.28 -7.40
CA THR A 15 7.44 -20.33 -5.95
C THR A 15 8.39 -19.23 -5.47
N ALA A 16 9.41 -18.87 -6.25
CA ALA A 16 10.29 -17.75 -5.93
C ALA A 16 9.52 -16.41 -5.94
N LEU A 17 8.66 -16.19 -6.94
CA LEU A 17 7.85 -14.97 -7.03
C LEU A 17 6.83 -14.88 -5.90
N LEU A 18 6.11 -15.97 -5.60
CA LEU A 18 5.14 -16.01 -4.50
C LEU A 18 5.81 -15.91 -3.12
N GLY A 19 6.98 -16.52 -2.93
CA GLY A 19 7.76 -16.41 -1.71
C GLY A 19 8.22 -14.97 -1.44
N SER A 20 8.53 -14.20 -2.49
CA SER A 20 8.97 -12.80 -2.36
C SER A 20 7.87 -11.89 -1.80
N VAL A 21 6.61 -12.10 -2.20
CA VAL A 21 5.45 -11.32 -1.74
C VAL A 21 5.13 -11.60 -0.26
N LEU A 22 5.32 -12.83 0.20
CA LEU A 22 5.03 -13.22 1.59
C LEU A 22 6.09 -12.72 2.59
N ILE A 23 7.34 -12.55 2.17
CA ILE A 23 8.41 -12.07 3.06
C ILE A 23 8.20 -10.60 3.42
N GLN A 24 7.65 -9.78 2.52
CA GLN A 24 7.35 -8.38 2.79
C GLN A 24 6.24 -8.20 3.84
N SER A 25 5.27 -9.13 3.94
CA SER A 25 4.21 -9.05 4.95
C SER A 25 4.65 -9.47 6.36
N LEU A 26 5.80 -10.14 6.50
CA LEU A 26 6.27 -10.73 7.75
C LEU A 26 7.33 -9.89 8.47
N VAL A 27 7.85 -8.82 7.85
CA VAL A 27 8.81 -7.92 8.51
C VAL A 27 8.06 -6.98 9.46
N PRO A 28 8.42 -6.93 10.76
CA PRO A 28 7.83 -5.96 11.70
C PRO A 28 8.13 -4.52 11.28
N ILE A 29 7.10 -3.66 11.25
CA ILE A 29 7.15 -2.27 10.75
C ILE A 29 8.16 -1.42 11.50
N ASN A 30 8.35 -1.68 12.81
CA ASN A 30 9.26 -0.92 13.67
C ASN A 30 10.73 -0.98 13.24
N ASN A 31 11.09 -1.83 12.26
CA ASN A 31 12.44 -1.92 11.72
C ASN A 31 12.60 -1.23 10.36
N LEU A 32 11.54 -0.66 9.77
CA LEU A 32 11.58 0.06 8.49
C LEU A 32 11.93 1.53 8.75
N ILE A 33 13.19 1.88 8.51
CA ILE A 33 13.65 3.27 8.53
C ILE A 33 13.11 3.96 7.27
N LEU A 34 11.93 4.57 7.40
CA LEU A 34 11.32 5.37 6.34
C LEU A 34 12.18 6.61 6.06
N SER A 35 12.39 6.91 4.79
CA SER A 35 12.90 8.22 4.39
C SER A 35 11.89 9.32 4.79
N PRO A 36 12.33 10.59 4.90
CA PRO A 36 11.41 11.69 5.23
C PRO A 36 10.22 11.81 4.25
N VAL A 37 10.44 11.50 2.97
CA VAL A 37 9.39 11.52 1.95
C VAL A 37 8.40 10.38 2.16
N GLU A 38 8.89 9.16 2.40
CA GLU A 38 8.02 8.00 2.68
C GLU A 38 7.20 8.22 3.95
N LYS A 39 7.79 8.80 5.00
CA LYS A 39 7.06 9.14 6.22
C LYS A 39 5.93 10.14 5.96
N LYS A 40 6.20 11.21 5.20
CA LYS A 40 5.17 12.18 4.79
C LYS A 40 4.05 11.50 4.01
N CYS A 41 4.40 10.62 3.09
CA CYS A 41 3.44 9.87 2.29
C CYS A 41 2.61 8.89 3.11
N GLN A 42 3.20 8.26 4.13
CA GLN A 42 2.45 7.43 5.08
C GLN A 42 1.46 8.25 5.90
N GLU A 43 1.81 9.48 6.32
CA GLU A 43 0.87 10.40 6.98
C GLU A 43 -0.30 10.78 6.05
N ILE A 44 -0.02 11.08 4.78
CA ILE A 44 -1.05 11.37 3.76
C ILE A 44 -1.98 10.17 3.57
N ALA A 45 -1.41 8.97 3.39
CA ALA A 45 -2.18 7.73 3.22
C ALA A 45 -3.03 7.41 4.44
N ASN A 46 -2.50 7.58 5.65
CA ASN A 46 -3.24 7.43 6.90
C ASN A 46 -4.46 8.36 6.96
N GLU A 47 -4.30 9.63 6.59
CA GLU A 47 -5.41 10.59 6.57
C GLU A 47 -6.47 10.23 5.53
N GLY A 48 -6.07 9.74 4.35
CA GLY A 48 -6.99 9.23 3.34
C GLY A 48 -7.76 8.01 3.84
N TYR A 49 -7.07 7.07 4.48
CA TYR A 49 -7.67 5.83 5.00
C TYR A 49 -8.66 6.10 6.15
N LYS A 50 -8.42 7.11 7.01
CA LYS A 50 -9.40 7.52 8.03
C LYS A 50 -10.77 7.83 7.42
N ILE A 51 -10.81 8.50 6.26
CA ILE A 51 -12.07 8.82 5.59
C ILE A 51 -12.78 7.52 5.16
N HIS A 52 -12.05 6.55 4.61
CA HIS A 52 -12.61 5.22 4.31
C HIS A 52 -13.16 4.51 5.55
N THR A 53 -12.52 4.63 6.71
CA THR A 53 -13.05 4.03 7.96
C THR A 53 -14.32 4.71 8.48
N LEU A 54 -14.49 6.01 8.22
CA LEU A 54 -15.71 6.74 8.59
C LEU A 54 -16.89 6.36 7.68
N TYR A 55 -16.60 6.01 6.43
CA TYR A 55 -17.60 5.73 5.40
C TYR A 55 -17.33 4.40 4.67
N PRO A 56 -17.40 3.25 5.38
CA PRO A 56 -16.94 1.97 4.85
C PRO A 56 -17.78 1.42 3.69
N THR A 57 -19.01 1.91 3.53
CA THR A 57 -19.96 1.45 2.51
C THR A 57 -20.39 2.55 1.55
N SER A 58 -19.84 3.76 1.68
CA SER A 58 -20.25 4.91 0.86
C SER A 58 -19.38 5.02 -0.37
N ASN A 59 -19.99 5.43 -1.47
CA ASN A 59 -19.24 5.90 -2.62
C ASN A 59 -18.67 7.31 -2.35
N PRO A 60 -17.58 7.73 -3.02
CA PRO A 60 -16.98 9.05 -2.80
C PRO A 60 -17.94 10.24 -3.00
N ASP A 61 -18.94 10.11 -3.86
CA ASP A 61 -19.98 11.11 -4.15
C ASP A 61 -21.10 11.15 -3.09
N GLU A 62 -21.17 10.14 -2.23
CA GLU A 62 -22.11 10.06 -1.11
C GLU A 62 -21.53 10.65 0.19
N LEU A 63 -20.25 11.06 0.16
CA LEU A 63 -19.58 11.69 1.29
C LEU A 63 -20.16 13.08 1.58
N LEU A 64 -20.07 13.50 2.84
CA LEU A 64 -20.32 14.90 3.19
C LEU A 64 -19.38 15.81 2.40
N GLU A 65 -19.87 16.98 1.98
CA GLU A 65 -19.15 17.87 1.06
C GLU A 65 -17.74 18.25 1.58
N ASN A 66 -17.60 18.43 2.89
CA ASN A 66 -16.32 18.72 3.54
C ASN A 66 -15.34 17.54 3.43
N ASP A 67 -15.81 16.32 3.66
CA ASP A 67 -15.01 15.10 3.61
C ASP A 67 -14.65 14.74 2.17
N MET A 68 -15.57 14.94 1.22
CA MET A 68 -15.28 14.81 -0.22
C MET A 68 -14.17 15.77 -0.65
N LYS A 69 -14.27 17.07 -0.28
CA LYS A 69 -13.22 18.06 -0.59
C LYS A 69 -11.89 17.68 0.04
N ARG A 70 -11.91 17.18 1.27
CA ARG A 70 -10.71 16.71 1.96
C ARG A 70 -10.10 15.49 1.26
N LEU A 71 -10.91 14.51 0.85
CA LEU A 71 -10.45 13.34 0.13
C LEU A 71 -9.80 13.72 -1.21
N LEU A 72 -10.42 14.62 -1.98
CA LEU A 72 -9.85 15.13 -3.24
C LEU A 72 -8.52 15.86 -3.03
N TYR A 73 -8.41 16.63 -1.94
CA TYR A 73 -7.15 17.29 -1.59
C TYR A 73 -6.05 16.28 -1.22
N ILE A 74 -6.39 15.25 -0.44
CA ILE A 74 -5.46 14.17 -0.07
C ILE A 74 -5.03 13.40 -1.32
N ASP A 75 -5.94 13.09 -2.24
CA ASP A 75 -5.63 12.41 -3.50
C ASP A 75 -4.67 13.23 -4.39
N ASP A 76 -4.88 14.54 -4.48
CA ASP A 76 -3.97 15.44 -5.20
C ASP A 76 -2.56 15.44 -4.59
N LEU A 77 -2.46 15.53 -3.26
CA LEU A 77 -1.17 15.43 -2.57
C LEU A 77 -0.52 14.06 -2.77
N TRP A 78 -1.28 12.98 -2.66
CA TRP A 78 -0.79 11.62 -2.84
C TRP A 78 -0.21 11.44 -4.25
N MET A 79 -0.93 11.86 -5.28
CA MET A 79 -0.46 11.76 -6.66
C MET A 79 0.77 12.62 -6.93
N LYS A 80 0.78 13.88 -6.48
CA LYS A 80 1.86 14.83 -6.77
C LYS A 80 3.10 14.57 -5.93
N GLU A 81 2.96 14.27 -4.65
CA GLU A 81 4.08 14.24 -3.72
C GLU A 81 4.60 12.82 -3.45
N CYS A 82 3.76 11.79 -3.66
CA CYS A 82 4.09 10.41 -3.36
C CYS A 82 4.27 9.58 -4.63
N VAL A 83 3.20 9.39 -5.41
CA VAL A 83 3.23 8.50 -6.59
C VAL A 83 4.18 9.01 -7.67
N SER A 84 4.33 10.33 -7.82
CA SER A 84 5.23 10.90 -8.82
C SER A 84 6.72 10.83 -8.46
N VAL A 85 7.05 10.57 -7.18
CA VAL A 85 8.41 10.69 -6.64
C VAL A 85 8.97 9.36 -6.14
N LEU A 86 8.12 8.55 -5.49
CA LEU A 86 8.53 7.30 -4.87
C LEU A 86 8.51 6.13 -5.86
N PRO A 87 9.42 5.15 -5.71
CA PRO A 87 9.32 3.92 -6.46
C PRO A 87 8.06 3.15 -6.05
N ALA A 88 7.54 2.33 -6.98
CA ALA A 88 6.31 1.56 -6.76
C ALA A 88 6.39 0.68 -5.50
N GLU A 89 7.55 0.08 -5.21
CA GLU A 89 7.76 -0.74 -4.00
C GLU A 89 7.51 0.06 -2.71
N SER A 90 8.03 1.28 -2.60
CA SER A 90 7.77 2.16 -1.45
C SER A 90 6.29 2.52 -1.34
N ILE A 91 5.61 2.76 -2.46
CA ILE A 91 4.15 3.04 -2.47
C ILE A 91 3.36 1.84 -1.94
N PHE A 92 3.65 0.62 -2.42
CA PHE A 92 2.98 -0.59 -1.94
C PHE A 92 3.27 -0.85 -0.46
N ASN A 93 4.51 -0.64 -0.01
CA ASN A 93 4.86 -0.77 1.40
C ASN A 93 4.07 0.21 2.28
N ILE A 94 3.92 1.47 1.84
CA ILE A 94 3.13 2.47 2.57
C ILE A 94 1.67 2.04 2.65
N VAL A 95 1.05 1.67 1.54
CA VAL A 95 -0.38 1.26 1.51
C VAL A 95 -0.61 0.04 2.40
N ASN A 96 0.25 -0.97 2.30
CA ASN A 96 0.16 -2.18 3.13
C ASN A 96 0.33 -1.87 4.62
N ASN A 97 1.25 -0.95 4.97
CA ASN A 97 1.43 -0.54 6.36
C ASN A 97 0.18 0.15 6.89
N VAL A 98 -0.37 1.13 6.16
CA VAL A 98 -1.60 1.81 6.57
C VAL A 98 -2.76 0.84 6.74
N GLU A 99 -2.98 -0.05 5.77
CA GLU A 99 -4.04 -1.06 5.88
C GLU A 99 -3.86 -1.95 7.11
N ARG A 100 -2.62 -2.33 7.41
CA ARG A 100 -2.29 -3.16 8.58
C ARG A 100 -2.50 -2.43 9.90
N ASP A 101 -2.03 -1.18 10.01
CA ASP A 101 -2.19 -0.33 11.20
C ASP A 101 -3.69 -0.16 11.51
N PHE A 102 -4.53 0.08 10.50
CA PHE A 102 -5.97 0.22 10.69
C PHE A 102 -6.70 -1.11 10.97
N SER A 103 -6.26 -2.21 10.35
CA SER A 103 -6.93 -3.51 10.50
C SER A 103 -6.54 -4.23 11.79
N TYR A 104 -5.31 -4.04 12.27
CA TYR A 104 -4.72 -4.80 13.37
C TYR A 104 -4.22 -3.95 14.54
N GLY A 105 -4.19 -2.62 14.40
CA GLY A 105 -3.75 -1.70 15.46
C GLY A 105 -2.24 -1.72 15.71
N GLU A 106 -1.45 -2.08 14.69
CA GLU A 106 0.02 -2.02 14.70
C GLU A 106 0.56 -0.60 14.43
#